data_AF-A0AAD8F9T7-F1
#
_entry.id   AF-A0AAD8F9T7-F1
#
_cell.length_a   1.000
_cell.length_b   1.000
_cell.length_c   1.000
_cell.angle_alpha   90.00
_cell.angle_beta   90.00
_cell.angle_gamma   90.00
#
_symmetry.space_group_name_H-M   'P 1'
#
loop_
_entity.id
_entity.type
_entity.pdbx_description
1 polymer ?
#
loop_
_entity_poly.entity_id
_entity_poly.type
_entity_poly.pdbx_seq_one_letter_code
_entity_poly.pdbx_strand_id
1 'polypeptide(L)' 'HSAMVPPSSSCPQPLSMCKANPCDVTKCISFPMATCIPSYCGGCTANFYFNGVPLDKETCSNIII' A
#
# COMPACT_ATOMS: atom_id res chain seq x y z
N HIS A 1 29.03 -3.99 -19.31
CA HIS A 1 28.23 -4.64 -18.25
C HIS A 1 27.20 -3.65 -17.76
N SER A 2 25.95 -3.82 -18.20
CA SER A 2 24.81 -3.00 -17.79
C SER A 2 24.59 -3.20 -16.29
N ALA A 3 24.75 -2.13 -15.51
CA ALA A 3 24.45 -2.16 -14.09
C ALA A 3 22.93 -2.20 -13.93
N MET A 4 22.39 -3.40 -13.80
CA MET A 4 21.09 -3.66 -13.19
C MET A 4 21.18 -3.19 -11.75
N VAL A 5 20.75 -1.95 -11.50
CA VAL A 5 20.53 -1.45 -10.15
C VAL A 5 19.47 -2.34 -9.49
N PRO A 6 19.75 -2.99 -8.35
CA PRO A 6 18.67 -3.59 -7.57
C PRO A 6 17.66 -2.47 -7.26
N PRO A 7 16.34 -2.72 -7.23
CA PRO A 7 15.34 -1.71 -6.92
C PRO A 7 15.37 -1.31 -5.43
N SER A 8 16.55 -1.14 -4.84
CA SER A 8 16.77 -0.57 -3.51
C SER A 8 16.81 0.97 -3.53
N SER A 9 16.36 1.61 -4.62
CA SER A 9 16.14 3.07 -4.76
C SER A 9 14.67 3.41 -5.10
N SER A 10 13.74 2.48 -4.93
CA SER A 10 12.41 2.48 -5.55
C SER A 10 11.35 3.24 -4.75
N CYS A 11 11.63 4.49 -4.41
CA CYS A 11 10.66 5.35 -3.75
C CYS A 11 10.95 6.80 -4.13
N PRO A 12 10.17 7.41 -5.05
CA PRO A 12 10.40 8.81 -5.47
C PRO A 12 10.14 9.82 -4.34
N GLN A 13 9.58 9.36 -3.22
CA GLN A 13 9.26 10.16 -2.04
C GLN A 13 10.02 9.61 -0.83
N PRO A 14 10.25 10.42 0.22
CA PRO A 14 10.90 9.93 1.43
C PRO A 14 10.09 8.78 2.04
N LEU A 15 10.80 7.75 2.49
CA LEU A 15 10.21 6.67 3.27
C LEU A 15 9.68 7.24 4.59
N SER A 16 8.45 6.88 4.93
CA SER A 16 7.80 7.28 6.18
C SER A 16 7.95 6.19 7.23
N MET A 17 8.36 6.58 8.43
CA MET A 17 8.41 5.68 9.59
C MET A 17 7.01 5.52 10.18
N CYS A 18 6.28 4.51 9.72
CA CYS A 18 4.94 4.21 10.22
C CYS A 18 5.01 3.51 11.57
N LYS A 19 4.14 3.93 12.50
CA LYS A 19 4.05 3.32 13.83
C LYS A 19 3.39 1.94 13.80
N ALA A 20 2.56 1.69 12.79
CA ALA A 20 1.94 0.41 12.51
C ALA A 20 1.92 0.17 10.99
N ASN A 21 1.79 -1.09 10.58
CA ASN A 21 1.64 -1.44 9.17
C ASN A 21 0.29 -0.88 8.67
N PRO A 22 0.25 -0.10 7.57
CA PRO A 22 -1.00 0.48 7.07
C PRO A 22 -2.03 -0.59 6.70
N CYS A 23 -1.62 -1.80 6.32
CA CYS A 23 -2.55 -2.92 6.07
C CYS A 23 -3.12 -3.58 7.35
N ASP A 24 -2.53 -3.32 8.51
CA ASP A 24 -3.01 -3.83 9.80
C ASP A 24 -4.07 -2.90 10.38
N VAL A 25 -3.83 -1.59 10.26
CA VAL A 25 -4.75 -0.52 10.71
C VAL A 25 -5.82 -0.18 9.67
N THR A 26 -5.65 -0.55 8.40
CA THR A 26 -6.63 -0.28 7.34
C THR A 26 -7.17 -1.58 6.77
N LYS A 27 -8.48 -1.67 6.62
CA LYS A 27 -9.15 -2.81 5.97
C LYS A 27 -10.20 -2.33 5.00
N CYS A 28 -10.34 -3.04 3.88
CA CYS A 28 -11.39 -2.78 2.92
C CYS A 28 -12.64 -3.60 3.26
N ILE A 29 -13.64 -2.98 3.90
CA ILE A 29 -14.88 -3.69 4.30
C ILE A 29 -15.66 -4.19 3.08
N SER A 30 -15.69 -3.40 2.00
CA SER A 30 -16.38 -3.76 0.75
C SER A 30 -15.79 -5.01 0.08
N PHE A 31 -14.49 -5.26 0.28
CA PHE A 31 -13.77 -6.40 -0.30
C PHE A 31 -12.88 -7.05 0.77
N PRO A 32 -13.44 -7.87 1.67
CA PRO A 32 -12.69 -8.49 2.77
C PRO A 32 -11.63 -9.50 2.28
N MET A 33 -11.76 -9.95 1.02
CA MET A 33 -10.81 -10.85 0.36
C MET A 33 -9.77 -10.10 -0.50
N ALA A 34 -9.77 -8.76 -0.50
CA ALA A 34 -8.76 -8.00 -1.22
C ALA A 34 -7.38 -8.17 -0.59
N THR A 35 -6.36 -8.31 -1.44
CA THR A 35 -4.96 -8.31 -1.03
C THR A 35 -4.53 -6.89 -0.70
N CYS A 36 -4.05 -6.67 0.52
CA CYS A 36 -3.48 -5.40 0.92
C CYS A 36 -1.96 -5.39 0.73
N ILE A 37 -1.45 -4.34 0.10
CA ILE A 37 -0.03 -4.08 -0.08
C ILE A 37 0.32 -2.76 0.61
N PRO A 38 1.17 -2.77 1.65
CA PRO A 38 1.54 -1.54 2.34
C PRO A 38 2.56 -0.75 1.53
N SER A 39 2.34 0.55 1.41
CA SER A 39 3.28 1.49 0.83
C SER A 39 3.74 2.47 1.91
N TYR A 40 5.06 2.55 2.06
CA TYR A 40 5.74 3.44 3.00
C TYR A 40 6.32 4.67 2.30
N CYS A 41 6.04 4.80 1.00
CA CYS A 41 6.57 5.84 0.14
C CYS A 41 5.75 7.11 0.23
N GLY A 42 6.32 8.18 0.79
CA GLY A 42 5.63 9.47 0.95
C GLY A 42 4.53 9.48 2.01
N GLY A 43 4.34 8.36 2.73
CA GLY A 43 3.36 8.22 3.79
C GLY A 43 3.13 6.77 4.16
N CYS A 44 2.17 6.53 5.06
CA CYS A 44 1.70 5.21 5.45
C CYS A 44 0.39 4.92 4.72
N THR A 45 0.46 4.29 3.55
CA THR A 45 -0.73 4.03 2.73
C THR A 45 -0.93 2.53 2.50
N ALA A 46 -2.19 2.12 2.43
CA ALA A 46 -2.59 0.76 2.12
C ALA A 46 -3.19 0.72 0.71
N ASN A 47 -2.57 -0.04 -0.18
CA ASN A 47 -3.13 -0.29 -1.51
C ASN A 47 -3.83 -1.65 -1.51
N PHE A 48 -5.12 -1.65 -1.87
CA PHE A 48 -5.91 -2.89 -1.93
C PHE A 48 -6.05 -3.34 -3.38
N TYR A 49 -6.00 -4.65 -3.59
CA TYR A 49 -6.14 -5.29 -4.89
C TYR A 49 -7.13 -6.44 -4.78
N PHE A 50 -8.14 -6.46 -5.66
CA PHE A 50 -9.07 -7.57 -5.75
C PHE A 50 -8.91 -8.25 -7.09
N ASN A 51 -8.56 -9.54 -7.08
CA ASN A 51 -8.32 -10.33 -8.29
C ASN A 51 -7.30 -9.68 -9.26
N GLY A 52 -6.26 -9.04 -8.71
CA GLY A 52 -5.23 -8.34 -9.49
C GLY A 52 -5.61 -6.93 -9.96
N VAL A 53 -6.83 -6.46 -9.68
CA VAL A 53 -7.30 -5.11 -10.01
C VAL A 53 -7.13 -4.20 -8.80
N PRO A 54 -6.48 -3.02 -8.92
CA PRO A 54 -6.37 -2.07 -7.82
C PRO A 54 -7.75 -1.51 -7.46
N LEU A 55 -8.06 -1.49 -6.18
CA LEU A 55 -9.25 -0.85 -5.63
C LEU A 55 -8.92 0.61 -5.30
N ASP A 56 -9.74 1.51 -5.80
CA ASP A 56 -9.67 2.92 -5.45
C ASP A 56 -10.13 3.17 -4.00
N LYS A 57 -9.69 4.31 -3.48
CA LYS A 57 -9.91 4.71 -2.09
C LYS A 57 -11.39 4.91 -1.77
N GLU A 58 -12.21 5.22 -2.77
CA GLU A 58 -13.67 5.31 -2.66
C GLU A 58 -14.29 3.91 -2.50
N THR A 59 -13.83 2.94 -3.29
CA THR A 59 -14.25 1.53 -3.14
C THR A 59 -13.87 0.95 -1.78
N CYS A 60 -12.69 1.29 -1.25
CA CYS A 60 -12.25 0.92 0.09
C CYS A 60 -12.42 2.04 1.14
N SER A 61 -13.41 2.93 0.96
CA SER A 61 -13.68 4.08 1.85
C SER A 61 -14.35 3.65 3.15
N ASN A 62 -13.70 2.78 3.91
CA ASN A 62 -14.03 2.49 5.30
C ASN A 62 -12.72 2.19 6.05
N ILE A 63 -11.96 3.25 6.27
CA ILE A 63 -10.76 3.26 7.10
C ILE A 63 -11.24 3.41 8.54
N ILE A 64 -11.15 2.34 9.34
CA ILE A 64 -11.28 2.46 10.80
C ILE A 64 -9.90 2.87 11.33
N ILE A 65 -9.85 4.07 11.91
CA ILE A 65 -8.72 4.63 12.67
C ILE A 65 -8.44 3.85 13.95
#